data_AF-A0A8H3EC11-F1
#
_entry.id   AF-A0A8H3EC11-F1
#
_cell.length_a   1.000
_cell.length_b   1.000
_cell.length_c   1.000
_cell.angle_alpha   90.00
_cell.angle_beta   90.00
_cell.angle_gamma   90.00
#
_symmetry.space_group_name_H-M   'P 1'
#
loop_
_entity.id
_entity.type
_entity.pdbx_description
1 polymer ?
#
loop_
_entity_poly.entity_id
_entity_poly.type
_entity_poly.pdbx_seq_one_letter_code
_entity_poly.pdbx_strand_id
1 'polypeptide(L)'
;MEFIASKERKENYLHVLLITTGSVATIKAPLIVQKLLTYDKVKIEVVATDAALKFIHTADIEAVGSRVWTDAGDWSTWNKAGDPILHIELRRWADVVLVAPCSANTLAKIASGLCDNLATCVLRALAPSTPTFVFPAMNTHMYEHPLTARHLEIIQDIIGYTVIGPIGKALACGDIGMGAMTEWSDIVQLVVSQWSLSPKESASEGSVISIPAVVVEPSVTQDQPQIDLTAGIPSLEEIARDYPPMFTWEQVKDQVDSGDLAALKRHPALQKRYDTWIQQVKMVHGSVVNYLVNVRLGWGPTGSRPASPGSHTEPTYADDGSSLDPPDSAPVRPLTPSANNGKKWFTADIAEPLVKVLPNDWPYSVPTEIRHYVVWSRLPITHPGIVPAQIWDRIVQDGLWGFSGSTYKPKGSGDKSTDQLVWQAGAEVRTYVENKWPAQEYDVAWFVNPPRLQSIPGLAHLHVFARKKSD
;
A
#
# COMPACT_ATOMS: atom_id res chain seq x y z
N MET A 1 1.07 -38.60 1.20
CA MET A 1 1.97 -38.52 0.04
C MET A 1 3.26 -37.87 0.53
N GLU A 2 4.41 -38.50 0.33
CA GLU A 2 5.70 -37.95 0.76
C GLU A 2 6.08 -36.79 -0.19
N PHE A 3 6.18 -35.56 0.33
CA PHE A 3 6.60 -34.38 -0.44
C PHE A 3 8.06 -34.07 -0.12
N ILE A 4 8.93 -34.17 -1.12
CA ILE A 4 10.36 -33.88 -0.98
C ILE A 4 10.74 -32.81 -2.01
N ALA A 5 11.21 -31.67 -1.53
CA ALA A 5 11.48 -30.49 -2.34
C ALA A 5 12.43 -30.80 -3.50
N SER A 6 13.50 -31.56 -3.24
CA SER A 6 14.50 -31.90 -4.27
C SER A 6 13.94 -32.77 -5.40
N LYS A 7 12.86 -33.52 -5.17
CA LYS A 7 12.19 -34.34 -6.18
C LYS A 7 11.09 -33.57 -6.91
N GLU A 8 10.45 -32.64 -6.22
CA GLU A 8 9.29 -31.89 -6.73
C GLU A 8 9.67 -30.60 -7.48
N ARG A 9 10.85 -30.03 -7.18
CA ARG A 9 11.38 -28.87 -7.89
C ARG A 9 11.74 -29.24 -9.32
N LYS A 10 11.42 -28.33 -10.25
CA LYS A 10 11.79 -28.45 -11.67
C LYS A 10 12.70 -27.29 -12.04
N GLU A 11 13.83 -27.58 -12.66
CA GLU A 11 14.77 -26.54 -13.10
C GLU A 11 14.10 -25.57 -14.07
N ASN A 12 14.43 -24.28 -13.97
CA ASN A 12 13.86 -23.19 -14.76
C ASN A 12 12.35 -22.93 -14.54
N TYR A 13 11.75 -23.49 -13.49
CA TYR A 13 10.38 -23.16 -13.08
C TYR A 13 10.38 -22.24 -11.86
N LEU A 14 9.43 -21.32 -11.82
CA LEU A 14 9.07 -20.56 -10.63
C LEU A 14 8.15 -21.42 -9.76
N HIS A 15 8.55 -21.66 -8.52
CA HIS A 15 7.76 -22.40 -7.52
C HIS A 15 7.07 -21.42 -6.57
N VAL A 16 5.77 -21.21 -6.79
CA VAL A 16 4.94 -20.31 -5.99
C VAL A 16 4.27 -21.10 -4.88
N LEU A 17 4.47 -20.71 -3.61
CA LEU A 17 3.71 -21.26 -2.50
C LEU A 17 2.61 -20.27 -2.09
N LEU A 18 1.34 -20.66 -2.28
CA LEU A 18 0.19 -19.86 -1.90
C LEU A 18 -0.35 -20.33 -0.55
N ILE A 19 -0.23 -19.50 0.47
CA ILE A 19 -0.79 -19.69 1.80
C ILE A 19 -2.15 -18.97 1.87
N THR A 20 -3.20 -19.74 2.17
CA THR A 20 -4.57 -19.23 2.33
C THR A 20 -5.01 -19.34 3.79
N THR A 21 -5.61 -18.27 4.30
CA THR A 21 -5.99 -18.16 5.73
C THR A 21 -7.48 -17.90 5.92
N GLY A 22 -7.96 -17.87 7.16
CA GLY A 22 -9.38 -17.69 7.48
C GLY A 22 -9.93 -16.29 7.18
N SER A 23 -10.30 -16.03 5.93
CA SER A 23 -10.98 -14.82 5.46
C SER A 23 -11.94 -15.18 4.32
N VAL A 24 -13.05 -14.43 4.17
CA VAL A 24 -14.01 -14.64 3.07
C VAL A 24 -13.34 -14.55 1.70
N ALA A 25 -12.27 -13.74 1.58
CA ALA A 25 -11.51 -13.60 0.33
C ALA A 25 -10.85 -14.91 -0.15
N THR A 26 -10.77 -15.95 0.69
CA THR A 26 -10.23 -17.27 0.34
C THR A 26 -10.99 -17.93 -0.80
N ILE A 27 -12.27 -17.60 -1.02
CA ILE A 27 -13.05 -18.03 -2.19
C ILE A 27 -12.37 -17.68 -3.53
N LYS A 28 -11.42 -16.73 -3.55
CA LYS A 28 -10.67 -16.31 -4.74
C LYS A 28 -9.36 -17.08 -4.95
N ALA A 29 -8.94 -17.92 -4.02
CA ALA A 29 -7.70 -18.70 -4.15
C ALA A 29 -7.67 -19.59 -5.41
N PRO A 30 -8.75 -20.30 -5.80
CA PRO A 30 -8.76 -21.08 -7.04
C PRO A 30 -8.50 -20.23 -8.30
N LEU A 31 -8.94 -18.97 -8.31
CA LEU A 31 -8.72 -18.05 -9.44
C LEU A 31 -7.23 -17.67 -9.58
N ILE A 32 -6.55 -17.43 -8.45
CA ILE A 32 -5.11 -17.15 -8.42
C ILE A 32 -4.34 -18.35 -8.98
N VAL A 33 -4.65 -19.54 -8.47
CA VAL A 33 -4.02 -20.81 -8.89
C VAL A 33 -4.23 -21.06 -10.38
N GLN A 34 -5.48 -21.04 -10.82
CA GLN A 34 -5.85 -21.29 -12.21
C GLN A 34 -5.12 -20.32 -13.15
N LYS A 35 -5.12 -19.03 -12.82
CA LYS A 35 -4.52 -18.01 -13.69
C LYS A 35 -3.00 -18.11 -13.73
N LEU A 36 -2.32 -18.32 -12.60
CA LEU A 36 -0.87 -18.51 -12.59
C LEU A 36 -0.44 -19.74 -13.40
N LEU A 37 -1.22 -20.81 -13.37
CA LEU A 37 -0.97 -22.02 -14.17
C LEU A 37 -1.16 -21.82 -15.68
N THR A 38 -1.73 -20.69 -16.14
CA THR A 38 -1.76 -20.31 -17.57
C THR A 38 -0.44 -19.74 -18.09
N TYR A 39 0.51 -19.43 -17.19
CA TYR A 39 1.85 -18.95 -17.57
C TYR A 39 2.85 -20.11 -17.64
N ASP A 40 3.79 -20.01 -18.57
CA ASP A 40 4.82 -21.02 -18.76
C ASP A 40 5.76 -21.05 -17.55
N LYS A 41 6.33 -22.23 -17.29
CA LYS A 41 7.34 -22.44 -16.24
C LYS A 41 6.88 -22.03 -14.83
N VAL A 42 5.59 -22.10 -14.52
CA VAL A 42 5.06 -21.91 -13.16
C VAL A 42 4.63 -23.24 -12.57
N LYS A 43 5.05 -23.51 -11.33
CA LYS A 43 4.40 -24.48 -10.44
C LYS A 43 3.84 -23.73 -9.24
N ILE A 44 2.69 -24.18 -8.74
CA ILE A 44 2.08 -23.63 -7.55
C ILE A 44 1.65 -24.77 -6.62
N GLU A 45 1.86 -24.57 -5.33
CA GLU A 45 1.37 -25.42 -4.25
C GLU A 45 0.58 -24.55 -3.28
N VAL A 46 -0.47 -25.10 -2.68
CA VAL A 46 -1.33 -24.33 -1.77
C VAL A 46 -1.22 -24.89 -0.35
N VAL A 47 -1.02 -24.03 0.63
CA VAL A 47 -1.22 -24.34 2.05
C VAL A 47 -2.51 -23.68 2.49
N ALA A 48 -3.41 -24.44 3.12
CA ALA A 48 -4.67 -23.93 3.64
C ALA A 48 -4.75 -24.18 5.15
N THR A 49 -4.91 -23.11 5.92
CA THR A 49 -5.23 -23.24 7.36
C THR A 49 -6.62 -23.86 7.54
N ASP A 50 -6.89 -24.51 8.67
CA ASP A 50 -8.23 -25.04 8.97
C ASP A 50 -9.36 -24.00 8.84
N ALA A 51 -9.07 -22.73 9.16
CA ALA A 51 -10.03 -21.64 9.00
C ALA A 51 -10.29 -21.28 7.53
N ALA A 52 -9.30 -21.45 6.65
CA ALA A 52 -9.43 -21.23 5.21
C ALA A 52 -10.34 -22.28 4.56
N LEU A 53 -10.26 -23.53 5.02
CA LEU A 53 -11.07 -24.66 4.53
C LEU A 53 -12.59 -24.49 4.76
N LYS A 54 -13.01 -23.49 5.55
CA LYS A 54 -14.43 -23.12 5.67
C LYS A 54 -14.96 -22.36 4.44
N PHE A 55 -14.07 -21.83 3.61
CA PHE A 55 -14.42 -20.97 2.47
C PHE A 55 -14.10 -21.61 1.11
N ILE A 56 -13.32 -22.69 1.08
CA ILE A 56 -12.92 -23.39 -0.14
C ILE A 56 -12.99 -24.90 0.07
N HIS A 57 -13.25 -25.63 -1.01
CA HIS A 57 -13.04 -27.07 -1.05
C HIS A 57 -11.70 -27.37 -1.71
N THR A 58 -10.91 -28.29 -1.14
CA THR A 58 -9.59 -28.65 -1.70
C THR A 58 -9.70 -29.17 -3.12
N ALA A 59 -10.80 -29.88 -3.43
CA ALA A 59 -11.12 -30.41 -4.74
C ALA A 59 -11.16 -29.33 -5.84
N ASP A 60 -11.55 -28.09 -5.53
CA ASP A 60 -11.61 -26.99 -6.51
C ASP A 60 -10.20 -26.56 -6.97
N ILE A 61 -9.23 -26.63 -6.05
CA ILE A 61 -7.82 -26.31 -6.31
C ILE A 61 -7.11 -27.50 -6.99
N GLU A 62 -7.42 -28.71 -6.56
CA GLU A 62 -6.92 -29.94 -7.18
C GLU A 62 -7.39 -30.07 -8.63
N ALA A 63 -8.64 -29.72 -8.93
CA ALA A 63 -9.19 -29.73 -10.27
C ALA A 63 -8.48 -28.78 -11.25
N VAL A 64 -7.92 -27.67 -10.75
CA VAL A 64 -7.13 -26.74 -11.56
C VAL A 64 -5.64 -27.11 -11.64
N GLY A 65 -5.22 -28.19 -10.97
CA GLY A 65 -3.89 -28.80 -11.13
C GLY A 65 -2.86 -28.46 -10.05
N SER A 66 -3.29 -28.04 -8.86
CA SER A 66 -2.40 -27.79 -7.70
C SER A 66 -2.81 -28.63 -6.51
N ARG A 67 -1.86 -29.07 -5.67
CA ARG A 67 -2.20 -29.76 -4.41
C ARG A 67 -2.51 -28.74 -3.31
N VAL A 68 -3.27 -29.19 -2.31
CA VAL A 68 -3.57 -28.45 -1.09
C VAL A 68 -3.02 -29.20 0.12
N TRP A 69 -2.18 -28.53 0.89
CA TRP A 69 -1.57 -29.01 2.12
C TRP A 69 -2.27 -28.38 3.33
N THR A 70 -2.55 -29.20 4.34
CA THR A 70 -3.28 -28.80 5.55
C THR A 70 -2.50 -29.22 6.80
N ASP A 71 -2.93 -28.75 7.97
CA ASP A 71 -2.28 -29.07 9.25
C ASP A 71 -2.21 -30.57 9.53
N ALA A 72 -3.25 -31.33 9.11
CA ALA A 72 -3.28 -32.79 9.19
C ALA A 72 -2.19 -33.45 8.31
N GLY A 73 -1.78 -32.79 7.23
CA GLY A 73 -0.74 -33.27 6.31
C GLY A 73 0.67 -33.21 6.90
N ASP A 74 0.97 -32.21 7.74
CA ASP A 74 2.33 -31.94 8.23
C ASP A 74 2.91 -33.12 9.03
N TRP A 75 2.09 -33.71 9.90
CA TRP A 75 2.50 -34.82 10.76
C TRP A 75 2.23 -36.20 10.16
N SER A 76 1.43 -36.30 9.09
CA SER A 76 1.05 -37.58 8.48
C SER A 76 2.23 -38.35 7.86
N THR A 77 3.35 -37.67 7.62
CA THR A 77 4.54 -38.23 6.95
C THR A 77 5.73 -38.44 7.88
N TRP A 78 5.67 -37.90 9.11
CA TRP A 78 6.77 -37.99 10.07
C TRP A 78 6.53 -39.12 11.07
N ASN A 79 7.31 -40.20 10.99
CA ASN A 79 7.20 -41.35 11.89
C ASN A 79 8.48 -41.55 12.73
N LYS A 80 9.63 -41.18 12.20
CA LYS A 80 10.94 -41.32 12.87
C LYS A 80 11.87 -40.14 12.54
N ALA A 81 12.88 -39.97 13.38
CA ALA A 81 13.96 -39.03 13.12
C ALA A 81 14.63 -39.32 11.75
N GLY A 82 14.71 -38.29 10.91
CA GLY A 82 15.25 -38.38 9.55
C GLY A 82 14.19 -38.40 8.45
N ASP A 83 12.91 -38.62 8.77
CA ASP A 83 11.82 -38.47 7.80
C ASP A 83 11.65 -36.99 7.39
N PRO A 84 11.24 -36.70 6.13
CA PRO A 84 11.00 -35.35 5.68
C PRO A 84 9.88 -34.68 6.49
N ILE A 85 10.09 -33.43 6.89
CA ILE A 85 9.10 -32.62 7.60
C ILE A 85 8.46 -31.68 6.59
N LEU A 86 7.14 -31.77 6.41
CA LEU A 86 6.45 -31.12 5.29
C LEU A 86 6.67 -29.60 5.27
N HIS A 87 6.53 -28.88 6.39
CA HIS A 87 6.79 -27.42 6.39
C HIS A 87 8.25 -27.07 6.04
N ILE A 88 9.21 -27.93 6.38
CA ILE A 88 10.62 -27.76 6.00
C ILE A 88 10.82 -28.01 4.50
N GLU A 89 10.12 -28.98 3.93
CA GLU A 89 10.19 -29.26 2.49
C GLU A 89 9.48 -28.19 1.67
N LEU A 90 8.32 -27.69 2.12
CA LEU A 90 7.63 -26.58 1.45
C LEU A 90 8.46 -25.30 1.42
N ARG A 91 9.15 -24.93 2.52
CA ARG A 91 10.06 -23.76 2.50
C ARG A 91 11.25 -23.93 1.56
N ARG A 92 11.74 -25.16 1.37
CA ARG A 92 12.85 -25.48 0.46
C ARG A 92 12.38 -25.49 -0.99
N TRP A 93 11.11 -25.83 -1.20
CA TRP A 93 10.50 -25.90 -2.51
C TRP A 93 10.12 -24.51 -3.04
N ALA A 94 9.69 -23.58 -2.18
CA ALA A 94 9.20 -22.27 -2.60
C ALA A 94 10.32 -21.31 -3.04
N ASP A 95 10.15 -20.71 -4.22
CA ASP A 95 10.94 -19.56 -4.68
C ASP A 95 10.29 -18.23 -4.26
N VAL A 96 8.96 -18.22 -4.10
CA VAL A 96 8.17 -17.09 -3.62
C VAL A 96 6.99 -17.59 -2.79
N VAL A 97 6.66 -16.85 -1.73
CA VAL A 97 5.51 -17.14 -0.87
C VAL A 97 4.48 -16.02 -0.96
N LEU A 98 3.22 -16.38 -1.18
CA LEU A 98 2.08 -15.47 -1.17
C LEU A 98 1.16 -15.85 0.00
N VAL A 99 0.89 -14.92 0.93
CA VAL A 99 -0.13 -15.10 1.98
C VAL A 99 -1.38 -14.34 1.53
N ALA A 100 -2.24 -15.02 0.76
CA ALA A 100 -3.38 -14.41 0.08
C ALA A 100 -4.64 -15.30 0.17
N PRO A 101 -5.63 -14.93 1.00
CA PRO A 101 -5.62 -13.81 1.94
C PRO A 101 -4.80 -14.07 3.20
N CYS A 102 -4.37 -12.99 3.86
CA CYS A 102 -3.87 -12.98 5.23
C CYS A 102 -4.93 -12.42 6.20
N SER A 103 -5.48 -13.28 7.06
CA SER A 103 -6.43 -12.89 8.10
C SER A 103 -5.73 -12.20 9.27
N ALA A 104 -6.44 -11.38 10.03
CA ALA A 104 -5.89 -10.70 11.21
C ALA A 104 -5.27 -11.68 12.22
N ASN A 105 -5.86 -12.88 12.36
CA ASN A 105 -5.34 -13.91 13.25
C ASN A 105 -3.98 -14.44 12.77
N THR A 106 -3.84 -14.75 11.48
CA THR A 106 -2.55 -15.23 10.95
C THR A 106 -1.53 -14.10 10.97
N LEU A 107 -1.93 -12.87 10.67
CA LEU A 107 -1.11 -11.67 10.79
C LEU A 107 -0.55 -11.52 12.21
N ALA A 108 -1.40 -11.65 13.23
CA ALA A 108 -0.99 -11.59 14.64
C ALA A 108 -0.02 -12.72 15.01
N LYS A 109 -0.26 -13.94 14.53
CA LYS A 109 0.63 -15.09 14.76
C LYS A 109 2.01 -14.86 14.17
N ILE A 110 2.08 -14.39 12.92
CA ILE A 110 3.35 -14.07 12.24
C ILE A 110 4.10 -13.01 13.03
N ALA A 111 3.43 -11.89 13.37
CA ALA A 111 4.04 -10.79 14.11
C ALA A 111 4.53 -11.20 15.51
N SER A 112 3.85 -12.15 16.15
CA SER A 112 4.21 -12.65 17.48
C SER A 112 5.18 -13.84 17.44
N GLY A 113 5.57 -14.30 16.25
CA GLY A 113 6.45 -15.45 16.08
C GLY A 113 5.83 -16.80 16.44
N LEU A 114 4.49 -16.89 16.51
CA LEU A 114 3.79 -18.16 16.75
C LEU A 114 3.87 -19.04 15.49
N CYS A 115 4.19 -20.31 15.68
CA CYS A 115 4.30 -21.32 14.64
C CYS A 115 3.59 -22.61 15.09
N ASP A 116 2.26 -22.56 15.15
CA ASP A 116 1.40 -23.59 15.72
C ASP A 116 0.56 -24.34 14.68
N ASN A 117 0.74 -24.03 13.40
CA ASN A 117 0.08 -24.69 12.28
C ASN A 117 1.00 -24.71 11.05
N LEU A 118 0.67 -25.50 10.01
CA LEU A 118 1.52 -25.70 8.83
C LEU A 118 1.93 -24.36 8.19
N ALA A 119 0.96 -23.46 7.99
CA ALA A 119 1.21 -22.15 7.39
C ALA A 119 2.23 -21.32 8.18
N THR A 120 2.07 -21.21 9.50
CA THR A 120 2.95 -20.42 10.36
C THR A 120 4.29 -21.10 10.61
N CYS A 121 4.35 -22.43 10.65
CA CYS A 121 5.59 -23.21 10.68
C CYS A 121 6.42 -22.99 9.42
N VAL A 122 5.81 -23.03 8.23
CA VAL A 122 6.50 -22.70 6.96
C VAL A 122 7.06 -21.28 7.05
N LEU A 123 6.22 -20.29 7.34
CA LEU A 123 6.61 -18.87 7.39
C LEU A 123 7.74 -18.61 8.41
N ARG A 124 7.69 -19.25 9.58
CA ARG A 124 8.72 -19.10 10.62
C ARG A 124 10.06 -19.70 10.22
N ALA A 125 10.03 -20.71 9.34
CA ALA A 125 11.22 -21.41 8.88
C ALA A 125 11.78 -20.84 7.55
N LEU A 126 11.13 -19.89 6.89
CA LEU A 126 11.62 -19.34 5.62
C LEU A 126 13.01 -18.70 5.76
N ALA A 127 13.80 -18.79 4.69
CA ALA A 127 15.03 -18.02 4.60
C ALA A 127 14.67 -16.54 4.37
N PRO A 128 15.40 -15.57 4.97
CA PRO A 128 15.16 -14.15 4.73
C PRO A 128 15.24 -13.74 3.25
N SER A 129 15.94 -14.53 2.42
CA SER A 129 16.07 -14.31 0.99
C SER A 129 14.86 -14.72 0.16
N THR A 130 13.91 -15.49 0.70
CA THR A 130 12.72 -15.94 -0.04
C THR A 130 11.68 -14.83 -0.05
N PRO A 131 11.38 -14.20 -1.21
CA PRO A 131 10.40 -13.12 -1.29
C PRO A 131 9.04 -13.58 -0.78
N THR A 132 8.47 -12.81 0.14
CA THR A 132 7.19 -13.13 0.78
C THR A 132 6.26 -11.93 0.72
N PHE A 133 5.08 -12.13 0.13
CA PHE A 133 4.05 -11.11 -0.02
C PHE A 133 2.85 -11.43 0.85
N VAL A 134 2.36 -10.45 1.60
CA VAL A 134 1.22 -10.59 2.51
C VAL A 134 0.10 -9.70 2.01
N PHE A 135 -1.10 -10.27 1.84
CA PHE A 135 -2.29 -9.57 1.36
C PHE A 135 -3.37 -9.58 2.45
N PRO A 136 -3.39 -8.57 3.35
CA PRO A 136 -4.36 -8.53 4.44
C PRO A 136 -5.80 -8.52 3.91
N ALA A 137 -6.68 -9.31 4.55
CA ALA A 137 -8.10 -9.34 4.21
C ALA A 137 -8.95 -9.61 5.45
N MET A 138 -9.65 -8.57 5.92
CA MET A 138 -10.44 -8.59 7.15
C MET A 138 -11.53 -7.50 7.13
N ASN A 139 -12.46 -7.53 8.08
CA ASN A 139 -13.43 -6.44 8.25
C ASN A 139 -12.71 -5.10 8.53
N THR A 140 -13.33 -3.98 8.15
CA THR A 140 -12.78 -2.63 8.33
C THR A 140 -12.35 -2.35 9.76
N HIS A 141 -13.19 -2.65 10.75
CA HIS A 141 -12.84 -2.42 12.15
C HIS A 141 -11.73 -3.33 12.65
N MET A 142 -11.59 -4.54 12.10
CA MET A 142 -10.43 -5.39 12.38
C MET A 142 -9.15 -4.78 11.79
N TYR A 143 -9.25 -4.17 10.61
CA TYR A 143 -8.10 -3.51 9.98
C TYR A 143 -7.69 -2.22 10.72
N GLU A 144 -8.67 -1.42 11.14
CA GLU A 144 -8.49 -0.20 11.93
C GLU A 144 -8.05 -0.47 13.37
N HIS A 145 -8.12 -1.72 13.83
CA HIS A 145 -7.69 -2.08 15.17
C HIS A 145 -6.19 -1.76 15.36
N PRO A 146 -5.78 -1.10 16.47
CA PRO A 146 -4.38 -0.68 16.67
C PRO A 146 -3.36 -1.81 16.59
N LEU A 147 -3.73 -3.02 17.05
CA LEU A 147 -2.86 -4.20 16.94
C LEU A 147 -2.61 -4.61 15.48
N THR A 148 -3.56 -4.40 14.57
CA THR A 148 -3.35 -4.71 13.15
C THR A 148 -2.24 -3.83 12.58
N ALA A 149 -2.28 -2.52 12.84
CA ALA A 149 -1.19 -1.61 12.46
C ALA A 149 0.15 -2.08 13.05
N ARG A 150 0.19 -2.44 14.34
CA ARG A 150 1.42 -2.93 14.97
C ARG A 150 1.94 -4.25 14.38
N HIS A 151 1.07 -5.17 14.04
CA HIS A 151 1.45 -6.43 13.40
C HIS A 151 2.01 -6.20 12.00
N LEU A 152 1.39 -5.30 11.21
CA LEU A 152 1.88 -4.94 9.89
C LEU A 152 3.29 -4.33 9.97
N GLU A 153 3.53 -3.41 10.91
CA GLU A 153 4.87 -2.86 11.16
C GLU A 153 5.91 -3.95 11.43
N ILE A 154 5.62 -4.91 12.33
CA ILE A 154 6.55 -6.00 12.64
C ILE A 154 6.84 -6.83 11.39
N ILE A 155 5.80 -7.17 10.63
CA ILE A 155 5.91 -7.99 9.43
C ILE A 155 6.73 -7.29 8.34
N GLN A 156 6.55 -5.98 8.18
CA GLN A 156 7.28 -5.19 7.17
C GLN A 156 8.71 -4.87 7.61
N ASP A 157 8.88 -4.35 8.81
CA ASP A 157 10.14 -3.70 9.23
C ASP A 157 11.10 -4.67 9.91
N ILE A 158 10.59 -5.66 10.64
CA ILE A 158 11.41 -6.63 11.36
C ILE A 158 11.59 -7.90 10.54
N ILE A 159 10.48 -8.44 10.01
CA ILE A 159 10.52 -9.70 9.26
C ILE A 159 10.94 -9.45 7.79
N GLY A 160 10.62 -8.27 7.23
CA GLY A 160 10.99 -7.91 5.86
C GLY A 160 10.01 -8.40 4.78
N TYR A 161 8.79 -8.79 5.17
CA TYR A 161 7.77 -9.22 4.20
C TYR A 161 7.11 -8.01 3.52
N THR A 162 6.76 -8.16 2.26
CA THR A 162 6.08 -7.11 1.49
C THR A 162 4.58 -7.18 1.71
N VAL A 163 4.00 -6.19 2.40
CA VAL A 163 2.55 -6.10 2.59
C VAL A 163 1.92 -5.29 1.46
N ILE A 164 0.85 -5.82 0.85
CA ILE A 164 0.12 -5.16 -0.25
C ILE A 164 -1.39 -5.16 0.04
N GLY A 165 -1.98 -3.98 0.05
CA GLY A 165 -3.38 -3.76 0.42
C GLY A 165 -3.55 -3.60 1.94
N PRO A 166 -4.78 -3.74 2.48
CA PRO A 166 -6.03 -4.04 1.79
C PRO A 166 -6.52 -2.87 0.90
N ILE A 167 -7.60 -3.09 0.16
CA ILE A 167 -8.31 -2.06 -0.63
C ILE A 167 -9.64 -1.68 0.04
N GLY A 168 -10.13 -0.48 -0.27
CA GLY A 168 -11.46 -0.01 0.15
C GLY A 168 -12.55 -0.52 -0.79
N LYS A 169 -13.50 -1.32 -0.28
CA LYS A 169 -14.71 -1.79 -1.00
C LYS A 169 -15.85 -2.00 0.00
N ALA A 170 -17.07 -2.17 -0.51
CA ALA A 170 -18.17 -2.71 0.29
C ALA A 170 -17.83 -4.16 0.69
N LEU A 171 -17.82 -4.45 1.99
CA LEU A 171 -17.43 -5.74 2.56
C LEU A 171 -18.64 -6.67 2.71
N ALA A 172 -18.38 -7.98 2.90
CA ALA A 172 -19.41 -9.00 3.04
C ALA A 172 -20.37 -8.79 4.24
N CYS A 173 -20.00 -7.94 5.19
CA CYS A 173 -20.80 -7.55 6.35
C CYS A 173 -21.67 -6.29 6.13
N GLY A 174 -21.52 -5.60 4.99
CA GLY A 174 -22.25 -4.37 4.65
C GLY A 174 -21.45 -3.07 4.87
N ASP A 175 -20.32 -3.12 5.57
CA ASP A 175 -19.47 -1.94 5.81
C ASP A 175 -18.75 -1.49 4.52
N ILE A 176 -18.64 -0.18 4.32
CA ILE A 176 -17.79 0.42 3.28
C ILE A 176 -16.52 0.91 3.96
N GLY A 177 -15.37 0.28 3.68
CA GLY A 177 -14.11 0.67 4.30
C GLY A 177 -12.91 -0.16 3.85
N MET A 178 -11.75 0.17 4.40
CA MET A 178 -10.48 -0.51 4.12
C MET A 178 -10.46 -1.89 4.77
N GLY A 179 -10.24 -2.95 4.01
CA GLY A 179 -10.19 -4.30 4.58
C GLY A 179 -10.33 -5.44 3.57
N ALA A 180 -10.83 -5.14 2.37
CA ALA A 180 -10.90 -6.12 1.30
C ALA A 180 -9.49 -6.50 0.81
N MET A 181 -9.28 -7.78 0.51
CA MET A 181 -8.03 -8.22 -0.12
C MET A 181 -7.78 -7.45 -1.42
N THR A 182 -6.51 -7.17 -1.73
CA THR A 182 -6.07 -6.80 -3.09
C THR A 182 -6.71 -7.75 -4.12
N GLU A 183 -7.15 -7.20 -5.25
CA GLU A 183 -7.88 -7.99 -6.25
C GLU A 183 -7.00 -9.16 -6.71
N TRP A 184 -7.57 -10.35 -6.82
CA TRP A 184 -6.81 -11.57 -7.13
C TRP A 184 -6.05 -11.45 -8.47
N SER A 185 -6.60 -10.71 -9.44
CA SER A 185 -5.94 -10.44 -10.71
C SER A 185 -4.68 -9.60 -10.54
N ASP A 186 -4.68 -8.64 -9.61
CA ASP A 186 -3.52 -7.79 -9.33
C ASP A 186 -2.42 -8.58 -8.61
N ILE A 187 -2.80 -9.53 -7.74
CA ILE A 187 -1.86 -10.48 -7.11
C ILE A 187 -1.16 -11.32 -8.19
N VAL A 188 -1.89 -11.83 -9.17
CA VAL A 188 -1.29 -12.57 -10.28
C VAL A 188 -0.37 -11.66 -11.11
N GLN A 189 -0.81 -10.45 -11.44
CA GLN A 189 0.01 -9.52 -12.23
C GLN A 189 1.30 -9.11 -11.52
N LEU A 190 1.27 -8.98 -10.20
CA LEU A 190 2.47 -8.78 -9.40
C LEU A 190 3.49 -9.92 -9.64
N VAL A 191 3.06 -11.18 -9.56
CA VAL A 191 3.96 -12.32 -9.79
C VAL A 191 4.45 -12.36 -11.25
N VAL A 192 3.54 -12.15 -12.21
CA VAL A 192 3.87 -12.16 -13.64
C VAL A 192 4.90 -11.11 -13.98
N SER A 193 4.73 -9.88 -13.49
CA SER A 193 5.66 -8.79 -13.73
C SER A 193 7.01 -9.01 -13.04
N GLN A 194 7.00 -9.37 -11.75
CA GLN A 194 8.21 -9.56 -10.95
C GLN A 194 9.13 -10.66 -11.51
N TRP A 195 8.55 -11.72 -12.09
CA TRP A 195 9.31 -12.84 -12.68
C TRP A 195 9.28 -12.88 -14.21
N SER A 196 8.77 -11.83 -14.88
CA SER A 196 8.70 -11.72 -16.33
C SER A 196 8.11 -12.97 -17.01
N LEU A 197 6.97 -13.46 -16.49
CA LEU A 197 6.37 -14.71 -16.92
C LEU A 197 5.67 -14.56 -18.28
N SER A 198 5.92 -15.51 -19.18
CA SER A 198 5.27 -15.58 -20.49
C SER A 198 4.00 -16.44 -20.43
N PRO A 199 2.90 -16.06 -21.11
CA PRO A 199 1.74 -16.94 -21.26
C PRO A 199 2.11 -18.24 -21.99
N LYS A 200 1.43 -19.35 -21.68
CA LYS A 200 1.55 -20.59 -22.48
C LYS A 200 0.94 -20.36 -23.86
N GLU A 201 1.59 -20.89 -24.91
CA GLU A 201 1.15 -20.77 -26.31
C GLU A 201 -0.29 -21.29 -26.56
N SER A 202 -0.83 -22.13 -25.68
CA SER A 202 -2.18 -22.68 -25.78
C SER A 202 -3.26 -21.93 -24.99
N ALA A 203 -2.97 -20.76 -24.40
CA ALA A 203 -3.93 -20.01 -23.58
C ALA A 203 -4.80 -19.02 -24.36
N SER A 204 -4.83 -19.10 -25.69
CA SER A 204 -5.76 -18.35 -26.54
C SER A 204 -7.03 -19.16 -26.80
N GLU A 205 -8.09 -18.93 -26.02
CA GLU A 205 -9.47 -18.75 -26.53
C GLU A 205 -10.45 -18.49 -25.37
N GLY A 206 -11.05 -17.30 -25.38
CA GLY A 206 -12.03 -16.85 -24.39
C GLY A 206 -12.24 -15.34 -24.44
N SER A 207 -12.63 -14.83 -25.62
CA SER A 207 -13.13 -13.47 -25.94
C SER A 207 -12.87 -12.33 -24.95
N VAL A 208 -11.83 -11.53 -25.21
CA VAL A 208 -11.83 -10.09 -24.90
C VAL A 208 -11.27 -9.33 -26.11
N ILE A 209 -11.99 -8.29 -26.49
CA ILE A 209 -11.83 -7.45 -27.69
C ILE A 209 -10.37 -7.02 -27.93
N SER A 210 -9.89 -7.23 -29.16
CA SER A 210 -8.55 -6.88 -29.61
C SER A 210 -8.31 -5.37 -29.64
N ILE A 211 -7.17 -4.93 -29.12
CA ILE A 211 -6.49 -3.69 -29.48
C ILE A 211 -5.16 -4.11 -30.11
N PRO A 212 -4.74 -3.54 -31.27
CA PRO A 212 -3.65 -4.09 -32.06
C PRO A 212 -2.31 -4.02 -31.30
N ALA A 213 -1.61 -5.15 -31.27
CA ALA A 213 -0.27 -5.27 -30.73
C ALA A 213 0.72 -4.53 -31.62
N VAL A 214 1.46 -3.58 -31.05
CA VAL A 214 2.69 -3.07 -31.66
C VAL A 214 3.76 -4.13 -31.42
N VAL A 215 4.18 -4.78 -32.50
CA VAL A 215 5.30 -5.71 -32.51
C VAL A 215 6.57 -4.92 -32.25
N VAL A 216 7.27 -5.22 -31.15
CA VAL A 216 8.65 -4.80 -30.93
C VAL A 216 9.50 -6.06 -30.96
N GLU A 217 10.35 -6.17 -31.98
CA GLU A 217 11.31 -7.26 -32.12
C GLU A 217 12.40 -7.17 -31.04
N PRO A 218 12.86 -8.31 -30.48
CA PRO A 218 13.85 -8.29 -29.42
C PRO A 218 15.25 -8.16 -30.01
N SER A 219 15.90 -7.02 -29.78
CA SER A 219 17.35 -6.90 -29.87
C SER A 219 17.93 -6.92 -28.46
N VAL A 220 18.67 -7.99 -28.16
CA VAL A 220 19.40 -8.19 -26.91
C VAL A 220 20.53 -7.18 -26.85
N THR A 221 20.44 -6.21 -25.93
CA THR A 221 21.58 -5.49 -25.38
C THR A 221 21.39 -5.34 -23.88
N GLN A 222 22.42 -5.70 -23.13
CA GLN A 222 22.51 -5.53 -21.68
C GLN A 222 22.60 -4.03 -21.38
N ASP A 223 21.46 -3.39 -21.15
CA ASP A 223 21.29 -2.15 -20.38
C ASP A 223 19.78 -1.89 -20.29
N GLN A 224 19.15 -2.20 -19.15
CA GLN A 224 17.77 -1.79 -18.93
C GLN A 224 17.75 -0.25 -18.80
N PRO A 225 17.04 0.48 -19.68
CA PRO A 225 16.94 1.92 -19.53
C PRO A 225 16.20 2.20 -18.22
N GLN A 226 16.85 2.93 -17.33
CA GLN A 226 16.22 3.53 -16.16
C GLN A 226 15.07 4.41 -16.68
N ILE A 227 13.82 3.93 -16.55
CA ILE A 227 12.64 4.67 -17.00
C ILE A 227 12.58 5.96 -16.19
N ASP A 228 12.84 7.10 -16.85
CA ASP A 228 12.72 8.40 -16.22
C ASP A 228 11.24 8.76 -16.03
N LEU A 229 10.71 8.37 -14.87
CA LEU A 229 9.33 8.67 -14.49
C LEU A 229 9.09 10.18 -14.29
N THR A 230 10.13 11.01 -14.19
CA THR A 230 9.96 12.47 -14.10
C THR A 230 9.56 13.09 -15.42
N ALA A 231 9.98 12.51 -16.55
CA ALA A 231 9.56 12.92 -17.90
C ALA A 231 8.05 12.73 -18.15
N GLY A 232 7.39 11.86 -17.36
CA GLY A 232 5.95 11.64 -17.45
C GLY A 232 5.10 12.74 -16.82
N ILE A 233 5.65 13.53 -15.89
CA ILE A 233 4.95 14.58 -15.15
C ILE A 233 4.79 15.82 -16.05
N PRO A 234 3.58 16.39 -16.20
CA PRO A 234 3.37 17.55 -17.05
C PRO A 234 4.02 18.81 -16.46
N SER A 235 4.57 19.66 -17.32
CA SER A 235 5.08 20.97 -16.88
C SER A 235 3.92 21.96 -16.64
N LEU A 236 4.19 23.03 -15.89
CA LEU A 236 3.18 24.09 -15.68
C LEU A 236 2.78 24.79 -16.98
N GLU A 237 3.73 24.97 -17.90
CA GLU A 237 3.48 25.53 -19.22
C GLU A 237 2.62 24.60 -20.08
N GLU A 238 2.88 23.29 -20.01
CA GLU A 238 2.08 22.27 -20.68
C GLU A 238 0.65 22.25 -20.13
N ILE A 239 0.49 22.32 -18.81
CA ILE A 239 -0.84 22.39 -18.17
C ILE A 239 -1.62 23.60 -18.66
N ALA A 240 -1.00 24.78 -18.66
CA ALA A 240 -1.65 26.01 -19.10
C ALA A 240 -2.04 25.99 -20.59
N ARG A 241 -1.26 25.31 -21.43
CA ARG A 241 -1.47 25.25 -22.89
C ARG A 241 -2.49 24.17 -23.29
N ASP A 242 -2.38 22.97 -22.71
CA ASP A 242 -3.03 21.76 -23.24
C ASP A 242 -4.20 21.27 -22.39
N TYR A 243 -4.33 21.73 -21.14
CA TYR A 243 -5.35 21.29 -20.19
C TYR A 243 -6.12 22.49 -19.60
N PRO A 244 -7.10 23.05 -20.33
CA PRO A 244 -7.82 24.24 -19.87
C PRO A 244 -8.56 23.98 -18.54
N PRO A 245 -8.71 25.02 -17.70
CA PRO A 245 -9.39 24.91 -16.42
C PRO A 245 -10.86 24.49 -16.60
N MET A 246 -11.34 23.62 -15.72
CA MET A 246 -12.73 23.15 -15.69
C MET A 246 -13.55 23.84 -14.61
N PHE A 247 -12.88 24.52 -13.67
CA PHE A 247 -13.50 25.22 -12.55
C PHE A 247 -13.04 26.67 -12.55
N THR A 248 -13.91 27.58 -12.12
CA THR A 248 -13.50 28.93 -11.70
C THR A 248 -13.01 28.92 -10.26
N TRP A 249 -12.35 29.99 -9.80
CA TRP A 249 -11.94 30.08 -8.40
C TRP A 249 -13.13 30.01 -7.43
N GLU A 250 -14.24 30.63 -7.79
CA GLU A 250 -15.49 30.60 -7.04
C GLU A 250 -16.04 29.17 -6.94
N GLN A 251 -16.04 28.43 -8.05
CA GLN A 251 -16.48 27.03 -8.06
C GLN A 251 -15.57 26.13 -7.23
N VAL A 252 -14.25 26.36 -7.25
CA VAL A 252 -13.31 25.63 -6.38
C VAL A 252 -13.64 25.88 -4.91
N LYS A 253 -13.86 27.14 -4.51
CA LYS A 253 -14.24 27.47 -3.13
C LYS A 253 -15.56 26.81 -2.74
N ASP A 254 -16.57 26.86 -3.61
CA ASP A 254 -17.87 26.24 -3.35
C ASP A 254 -17.80 24.72 -3.22
N GLN A 255 -16.94 24.04 -3.98
CA GLN A 255 -16.74 22.59 -3.86
C GLN A 255 -15.97 22.21 -2.59
N VAL A 256 -14.99 23.01 -2.20
CA VAL A 256 -14.27 22.83 -0.93
C VAL A 256 -15.22 23.04 0.24
N ASP A 257 -16.08 24.06 0.17
CA ASP A 257 -17.02 24.41 1.24
C ASP A 257 -18.18 23.42 1.39
N SER A 258 -18.64 22.82 0.29
CA SER A 258 -19.71 21.82 0.30
C SER A 258 -19.27 20.45 0.82
N GLY A 259 -17.96 20.19 0.86
CA GLY A 259 -17.40 18.86 1.13
C GLY A 259 -17.51 17.88 -0.06
N ASP A 260 -18.02 18.32 -1.22
CA ASP A 260 -18.07 17.51 -2.45
C ASP A 260 -16.72 17.52 -3.19
N LEU A 261 -15.68 17.12 -2.46
CA LEU A 261 -14.30 17.08 -2.95
C LEU A 261 -14.12 16.10 -4.13
N ALA A 262 -15.04 15.14 -4.30
CA ALA A 262 -15.05 14.21 -5.42
C ALA A 262 -15.41 14.88 -6.76
N ALA A 263 -16.04 16.05 -6.73
CA ALA A 263 -16.32 16.84 -7.91
C ALA A 263 -15.08 17.52 -8.49
N LEU A 264 -14.06 17.79 -7.66
CA LEU A 264 -12.80 18.36 -8.11
C LEU A 264 -12.01 17.32 -8.93
N LYS A 265 -11.91 17.57 -10.23
CA LYS A 265 -11.34 16.61 -11.20
C LYS A 265 -10.20 17.21 -12.00
N ARG A 266 -9.38 16.31 -12.56
CA ARG A 266 -8.40 16.64 -13.59
C ARG A 266 -9.07 16.68 -14.96
N HIS A 267 -8.40 17.33 -15.91
CA HIS A 267 -8.82 17.32 -17.29
C HIS A 267 -8.81 15.87 -17.79
N PRO A 268 -9.81 15.39 -18.55
CA PRO A 268 -9.89 13.97 -18.94
C PRO A 268 -8.64 13.45 -19.65
N ALA A 269 -8.02 14.26 -20.51
CA ALA A 269 -6.77 13.88 -21.18
C ALA A 269 -5.59 13.79 -20.19
N LEU A 270 -5.53 14.69 -19.20
CA LEU A 270 -4.51 14.67 -18.16
C LEU A 270 -4.70 13.47 -17.22
N GLN A 271 -5.96 13.13 -16.89
CA GLN A 271 -6.30 11.93 -16.11
C GLN A 271 -5.85 10.66 -16.85
N LYS A 272 -6.11 10.53 -18.15
CA LYS A 272 -5.66 9.38 -18.94
C LYS A 272 -4.12 9.22 -18.96
N ARG A 273 -3.39 10.34 -19.02
CA ARG A 273 -1.93 10.34 -18.93
C ARG A 273 -1.46 9.91 -17.54
N TYR A 274 -2.06 10.46 -16.48
CA TYR A 274 -1.81 10.02 -15.10
C TYR A 274 -2.05 8.52 -14.92
N ASP A 275 -3.17 8.00 -15.44
CA ASP A 275 -3.53 6.58 -15.33
C ASP A 275 -2.52 5.68 -16.05
N THR A 276 -1.86 6.16 -17.09
CA THR A 276 -0.77 5.42 -17.77
C THR A 276 0.51 5.49 -16.94
N TRP A 277 0.87 6.69 -16.49
CA TRP A 277 2.07 6.95 -15.71
C TRP A 277 2.05 6.19 -14.36
N ILE A 278 0.90 6.12 -13.69
CA ILE A 278 0.78 5.44 -12.40
C ILE A 278 1.03 3.93 -12.52
N GLN A 279 0.73 3.32 -13.66
CA GLN A 279 1.06 1.91 -13.91
C GLN A 279 2.57 1.74 -14.01
N GLN A 280 3.27 2.64 -14.70
CA GLN A 280 4.73 2.63 -14.76
C GLN A 280 5.37 2.81 -13.39
N VAL A 281 4.84 3.73 -12.57
CA VAL A 281 5.29 3.92 -11.18
C VAL A 281 5.12 2.64 -10.37
N LYS A 282 3.98 1.97 -10.47
CA LYS A 282 3.72 0.71 -9.77
C LYS A 282 4.64 -0.42 -10.25
N MET A 283 4.92 -0.48 -11.55
CA MET A 283 5.86 -1.47 -12.11
C MET A 283 7.29 -1.24 -11.60
N VAL A 284 7.76 0.00 -11.53
CA VAL A 284 9.15 0.32 -11.15
C VAL A 284 9.37 0.31 -9.63
N HIS A 285 8.40 0.80 -8.86
CA HIS A 285 8.55 1.03 -7.41
C HIS A 285 7.70 0.10 -6.53
N GLY A 286 6.94 -0.81 -7.12
CA GLY A 286 6.01 -1.72 -6.44
C GLY A 286 4.73 -1.05 -5.94
N SER A 287 4.79 0.23 -5.55
CA SER A 287 3.62 1.03 -5.18
C SER A 287 3.86 2.53 -5.37
N VAL A 288 2.76 3.29 -5.47
CA VAL A 288 2.82 4.75 -5.53
C VAL A 288 3.34 5.35 -4.21
N VAL A 289 3.02 4.71 -3.08
CA VAL A 289 3.52 5.11 -1.75
C VAL A 289 5.05 4.99 -1.71
N ASN A 290 5.62 3.89 -2.20
CA ASN A 290 7.07 3.69 -2.24
C ASN A 290 7.75 4.72 -3.13
N TYR A 291 7.17 5.03 -4.29
CA TYR A 291 7.67 6.10 -5.16
C TYR A 291 7.64 7.46 -4.45
N LEU A 292 6.51 7.80 -3.81
CA LEU A 292 6.39 9.06 -3.09
C LEU A 292 7.40 9.16 -1.95
N VAL A 293 7.49 8.15 -1.08
CA VAL A 293 8.38 8.14 0.08
C VAL A 293 9.85 8.17 -0.35
N ASN A 294 10.27 7.30 -1.26
CA ASN A 294 11.68 7.13 -1.58
C ASN A 294 12.19 8.12 -2.63
N VAL A 295 11.35 8.53 -3.58
CA VAL A 295 11.76 9.36 -4.72
C VAL A 295 11.30 10.80 -4.56
N ARG A 296 9.99 11.06 -4.38
CA ARG A 296 9.48 12.45 -4.36
C ARG A 296 9.75 13.16 -3.03
N LEU A 297 9.58 12.46 -1.92
CA LEU A 297 9.67 13.01 -0.58
C LEU A 297 11.04 12.78 0.05
N GLY A 298 11.88 11.89 -0.49
CA GLY A 298 13.21 11.59 0.07
C GLY A 298 13.14 11.19 1.55
N TRP A 299 12.06 10.52 1.91
CA TRP A 299 11.76 10.02 3.25
C TRP A 299 12.17 8.55 3.42
N GLY A 300 12.69 7.93 2.37
CA GLY A 300 13.30 6.60 2.42
C GLY A 300 14.58 6.55 3.26
N PRO A 301 15.10 5.34 3.53
CA PRO A 301 16.35 5.15 4.29
C PRO A 301 17.51 5.90 3.63
N THR A 302 18.07 6.88 4.32
CA THR A 302 19.31 7.56 3.91
C THR A 302 20.49 6.62 4.16
N GLY A 303 20.91 5.85 3.15
CA GLY A 303 22.12 5.02 3.26
C GLY A 303 22.27 3.86 2.28
N SER A 304 21.20 3.43 1.60
CA SER A 304 21.29 2.29 0.66
C SER A 304 21.72 2.77 -0.72
N ARG A 305 23.02 2.97 -0.90
CA ARG A 305 23.63 2.91 -2.24
C ARG A 305 23.27 1.55 -2.86
N PRO A 306 22.87 1.44 -4.13
CA PRO A 306 22.60 0.14 -4.73
C PRO A 306 23.84 -0.73 -4.55
N ALA A 307 23.68 -1.89 -3.90
CA ALA A 307 24.76 -2.82 -3.67
C ALA A 307 25.37 -3.18 -5.03
N SER A 308 26.65 -2.83 -5.22
CA SER A 308 27.41 -3.34 -6.36
C SER A 308 27.55 -4.85 -6.20
N PRO A 309 27.29 -5.65 -7.24
CA PRO A 309 27.38 -7.10 -7.15
C PRO A 309 28.85 -7.50 -7.12
N GLY A 310 29.33 -7.91 -5.94
CA GLY A 310 30.63 -8.58 -5.82
C GLY A 310 31.43 -8.21 -4.58
N SER A 311 31.14 -8.84 -3.44
CA SER A 311 32.18 -9.25 -2.49
C SER A 311 31.62 -10.30 -1.53
N HIS A 312 32.02 -11.55 -1.75
CA HIS A 312 31.86 -12.62 -0.77
C HIS A 312 32.91 -12.45 0.33
N THR A 313 32.49 -12.04 1.52
CA THR A 313 33.23 -12.31 2.76
C THR A 313 32.22 -12.45 3.90
N GLU A 314 32.04 -13.68 4.39
CA GLU A 314 31.32 -13.99 5.62
C GLU A 314 32.03 -13.35 6.84
N PRO A 315 31.31 -12.85 7.85
CA PRO A 315 31.89 -12.64 9.17
C PRO A 315 31.55 -13.81 10.10
N THR A 316 32.60 -14.38 10.68
CA THR A 316 32.61 -15.33 11.80
C THR A 316 32.05 -14.71 13.08
N TYR A 317 31.22 -15.47 13.80
CA TYR A 317 30.73 -15.11 15.14
C TYR A 317 31.74 -15.52 16.20
N ALA A 318 32.10 -14.59 17.08
CA ALA A 318 32.73 -14.87 18.36
C ALA A 318 31.75 -14.54 19.49
N ASP A 319 31.66 -15.51 20.39
CA ASP A 319 30.85 -15.65 21.59
C ASP A 319 31.47 -14.85 22.76
N ASP A 320 30.67 -14.11 23.54
CA ASP A 320 30.94 -13.93 24.97
C ASP A 320 29.73 -13.36 25.76
N GLY A 321 29.40 -14.04 26.86
CA GLY A 321 29.26 -13.40 28.18
C GLY A 321 27.97 -12.66 28.56
N SER A 322 27.17 -13.33 29.39
CA SER A 322 26.06 -12.86 30.24
C SER A 322 26.13 -11.45 30.85
N SER A 323 24.99 -10.73 30.89
CA SER A 323 24.39 -10.24 32.14
C SER A 323 22.93 -9.80 31.95
N LEU A 324 22.09 -10.20 32.91
CA LEU A 324 20.69 -9.85 33.07
C LEU A 324 20.61 -8.53 33.84
N ASP A 325 20.21 -7.45 33.17
CA ASP A 325 19.43 -6.33 33.73
C ASP A 325 18.92 -5.49 32.55
N PRO A 326 17.66 -5.03 32.55
CA PRO A 326 17.08 -4.32 31.42
C PRO A 326 17.67 -2.90 31.33
N PRO A 327 18.31 -2.50 30.21
CA PRO A 327 18.48 -1.09 29.96
C PRO A 327 17.09 -0.50 29.68
N ASP A 328 16.63 0.30 30.64
CA ASP A 328 15.52 1.21 30.51
C ASP A 328 15.68 2.01 29.18
N SER A 329 14.58 2.10 28.42
CA SER A 329 14.45 2.78 27.13
C SER A 329 15.22 2.21 25.92
N ALA A 330 14.71 1.12 25.33
CA ALA A 330 15.01 0.77 23.94
C ALA A 330 14.25 1.71 22.97
N PRO A 331 14.87 2.16 21.87
CA PRO A 331 14.38 3.27 21.07
C PRO A 331 13.16 2.88 20.24
N VAL A 332 12.05 3.58 20.47
CA VAL A 332 10.93 3.63 19.54
C VAL A 332 11.42 4.33 18.27
N ARG A 333 11.49 3.62 17.13
CA ARG A 333 11.49 4.29 15.82
C ARG A 333 10.22 3.95 15.04
N PRO A 334 9.32 4.93 14.87
CA PRO A 334 8.11 4.79 14.08
C PRO A 334 8.35 5.18 12.62
N LEU A 335 7.47 4.74 11.70
CA LEU A 335 7.37 5.34 10.34
C LEU A 335 7.03 6.84 10.41
N THR A 336 6.61 7.32 11.58
CA THR A 336 6.67 8.70 12.05
C THR A 336 7.94 8.91 12.87
N PRO A 337 8.93 9.76 12.54
CA PRO A 337 9.86 10.18 13.58
C PRO A 337 9.01 10.78 14.71
N SER A 338 9.12 10.24 15.93
CA SER A 338 8.71 10.99 17.11
C SER A 338 9.35 12.35 16.94
N ALA A 339 8.56 13.43 16.90
CA ALA A 339 9.14 14.75 16.80
C ALA A 339 10.19 14.86 17.92
N ASN A 340 11.34 15.47 17.65
CA ASN A 340 12.31 15.80 18.70
C ASN A 340 11.67 16.64 19.84
N ASN A 341 10.42 17.11 19.65
CA ASN A 341 9.59 17.83 20.61
C ASN A 341 8.40 17.02 21.20
N GLY A 342 8.30 15.70 20.98
CA GLY A 342 7.30 14.83 21.64
C GLY A 342 5.86 14.86 21.08
N LYS A 343 5.60 15.62 20.02
CA LYS A 343 4.26 15.69 19.37
C LYS A 343 4.01 14.45 18.49
N LYS A 344 2.80 13.87 18.61
CA LYS A 344 2.37 12.64 17.91
C LYS A 344 1.49 12.88 16.68
N TRP A 345 1.17 14.14 16.37
CA TRP A 345 0.28 14.54 15.28
C TRP A 345 0.73 15.86 14.67
N PHE A 346 0.18 16.19 13.50
CA PHE A 346 0.45 17.43 12.79
C PHE A 346 0.08 18.65 13.62
N THR A 347 0.99 19.61 13.71
CA THR A 347 0.78 20.93 14.31
C THR A 347 1.37 22.01 13.41
N ALA A 348 0.97 23.26 13.60
CA ALA A 348 1.38 24.39 12.78
C ALA A 348 2.89 24.69 12.82
N ASP A 349 3.54 24.27 13.91
CA ASP A 349 4.98 24.35 14.13
C ASP A 349 5.70 23.02 13.81
N ILE A 350 5.08 22.13 13.03
CA ILE A 350 5.68 20.85 12.63
C ILE A 350 7.06 21.05 12.02
N ALA A 351 8.01 20.23 12.46
CA ALA A 351 9.40 20.32 12.03
C ALA A 351 9.58 19.91 10.55
N GLU A 352 10.47 20.59 9.83
CA GLU A 352 10.72 20.36 8.40
C GLU A 352 11.03 18.90 8.01
N PRO A 353 11.71 18.07 8.82
CA PRO A 353 11.93 16.66 8.46
C PRO A 353 10.64 15.83 8.42
N LEU A 354 9.56 16.32 9.03
CA LEU A 354 8.27 15.65 9.17
C LEU A 354 7.22 16.13 8.18
N VAL A 355 7.48 17.23 7.47
CA VAL A 355 6.55 17.84 6.54
C VAL A 355 7.24 18.20 5.23
N LYS A 356 6.59 17.95 4.10
CA LYS A 356 7.08 18.44 2.80
C LYS A 356 5.94 19.07 2.02
N VAL A 357 6.19 20.27 1.51
CA VAL A 357 5.27 20.98 0.62
C VAL A 357 5.80 20.84 -0.80
N LEU A 358 5.01 20.23 -1.67
CA LEU A 358 5.35 20.07 -3.08
C LEU A 358 4.20 20.60 -3.96
N PRO A 359 4.48 21.17 -5.14
CA PRO A 359 3.44 21.31 -6.17
C PRO A 359 2.79 19.95 -6.45
N ASN A 360 1.49 19.93 -6.71
CA ASN A 360 0.82 18.71 -7.11
C ASN A 360 1.27 18.35 -8.53
N ASP A 361 2.00 17.24 -8.65
CA ASP A 361 2.50 16.71 -9.93
C ASP A 361 1.37 16.47 -10.95
N TRP A 362 0.16 16.23 -10.46
CA TRP A 362 -1.03 15.97 -11.26
C TRP A 362 -2.20 16.81 -10.75
N PRO A 363 -2.22 18.12 -11.04
CA PRO A 363 -3.16 19.04 -10.43
C PRO A 363 -4.57 18.88 -10.98
N TYR A 364 -5.57 19.21 -10.17
CA TYR A 364 -6.95 19.42 -10.64
C TYR A 364 -7.03 20.59 -11.61
N SER A 365 -8.09 20.62 -12.42
CA SER A 365 -8.31 21.60 -13.48
C SER A 365 -8.74 22.98 -12.97
N VAL A 366 -7.89 23.59 -12.15
CA VAL A 366 -8.08 24.92 -11.58
C VAL A 366 -7.49 26.01 -12.49
N PRO A 367 -7.94 27.27 -12.38
CA PRO A 367 -7.39 28.39 -13.15
C PRO A 367 -5.87 28.53 -13.01
N THR A 368 -5.20 29.01 -14.05
CA THR A 368 -3.72 29.04 -14.14
C THR A 368 -3.03 29.93 -13.11
N GLU A 369 -3.74 30.92 -12.58
CA GLU A 369 -3.31 31.80 -11.50
C GLU A 369 -3.33 31.12 -10.12
N ILE A 370 -3.92 29.92 -10.01
CA ILE A 370 -3.94 29.11 -8.80
C ILE A 370 -2.84 28.06 -8.87
N ARG A 371 -2.00 28.04 -7.84
CA ARG A 371 -1.04 26.95 -7.62
C ARG A 371 -1.67 25.91 -6.69
N HIS A 372 -1.67 24.67 -7.14
CA HIS A 372 -2.13 23.51 -6.37
C HIS A 372 -0.93 22.82 -5.72
N TYR A 373 -0.84 22.89 -4.40
CA TYR A 373 0.17 22.20 -3.60
C TYR A 373 -0.43 21.01 -2.85
N VAL A 374 0.44 20.06 -2.52
CA VAL A 374 0.16 19.00 -1.55
C VAL A 374 1.15 19.16 -0.40
N VAL A 375 0.63 19.28 0.82
CA VAL A 375 1.44 19.23 2.04
C VAL A 375 1.40 17.79 2.54
N TRP A 376 2.53 17.11 2.46
CA TRP A 376 2.73 15.76 2.95
C TRP A 376 3.21 15.82 4.39
N SER A 377 2.65 15.00 5.25
CA SER A 377 3.03 14.89 6.65
C SER A 377 3.37 13.44 6.98
N ARG A 378 4.47 13.24 7.71
CA ARG A 378 4.74 11.95 8.36
C ARG A 378 3.79 11.73 9.52
N LEU A 379 3.36 12.78 10.21
CA LEU A 379 2.42 12.71 11.34
C LEU A 379 0.95 12.74 10.86
N PRO A 380 0.02 12.07 11.54
CA PRO A 380 -1.40 12.14 11.21
C PRO A 380 -1.92 13.57 11.31
N ILE A 381 -2.73 13.98 10.33
CA ILE A 381 -3.42 15.29 10.32
C ILE A 381 -4.79 15.17 10.99
N THR A 382 -5.50 14.08 10.73
CA THR A 382 -6.78 13.72 11.37
C THR A 382 -6.68 12.30 11.97
N HIS A 383 -7.20 12.10 13.17
CA HIS A 383 -7.22 10.81 13.87
C HIS A 383 -8.25 10.84 15.02
N PRO A 384 -8.91 9.73 15.39
CA PRO A 384 -9.88 9.69 16.50
C PRO A 384 -9.31 10.16 17.85
N GLY A 385 -7.99 10.07 18.02
CA GLY A 385 -7.27 10.56 19.21
C GLY A 385 -6.82 12.02 19.14
N ILE A 386 -7.00 12.71 18.00
CA ILE A 386 -6.66 14.13 17.81
C ILE A 386 -7.93 14.99 17.89
N VAL A 387 -9.03 14.50 17.29
CA VAL A 387 -10.29 15.25 17.19
C VAL A 387 -11.34 14.65 18.13
N PRO A 388 -12.26 15.47 18.67
CA PRO A 388 -13.32 14.96 19.54
C PRO A 388 -14.13 13.85 18.86
N ALA A 389 -14.42 12.76 19.59
CA ALA A 389 -15.17 11.62 19.06
C ALA A 389 -16.54 12.02 18.47
N GLN A 390 -17.16 13.07 19.01
CA GLN A 390 -18.45 13.63 18.57
C GLN A 390 -18.45 14.13 17.12
N ILE A 391 -17.29 14.47 16.55
CA ILE A 391 -17.16 14.98 15.19
C ILE A 391 -16.39 14.03 14.26
N TRP A 392 -15.99 12.86 14.76
CA TRP A 392 -15.18 11.92 13.98
C TRP A 392 -15.92 11.45 12.72
N ASP A 393 -17.19 11.06 12.85
CA ASP A 393 -18.00 10.61 11.71
C ASP A 393 -18.13 11.69 10.64
N ARG A 394 -18.26 12.96 11.06
CA ARG A 394 -18.28 14.11 10.16
C ARG A 394 -16.95 14.28 9.42
N ILE A 395 -15.82 14.17 10.12
CA ILE A 395 -14.48 14.24 9.52
C ILE A 395 -14.23 13.06 8.57
N VAL A 396 -14.72 11.86 8.89
CA VAL A 396 -14.63 10.69 8.02
C VAL A 396 -15.49 10.87 6.75
N GLN A 397 -16.63 11.56 6.87
CA GLN A 397 -17.53 11.80 5.75
C GLN A 397 -17.02 12.90 4.81
N ASP A 398 -16.64 14.05 5.38
CA ASP A 398 -16.45 15.32 4.66
C ASP A 398 -14.99 15.80 4.67
N GLY A 399 -14.16 15.28 5.57
CA GLY A 399 -12.79 15.74 5.76
C GLY A 399 -12.70 17.00 6.62
N LEU A 400 -11.62 17.76 6.42
CA LEU A 400 -11.44 19.10 6.99
C LEU A 400 -11.18 20.08 5.85
N TRP A 401 -11.62 21.31 5.98
CA TRP A 401 -11.34 22.35 5.00
C TRP A 401 -11.29 23.73 5.63
N GLY A 402 -10.78 24.68 4.87
CA GLY A 402 -10.80 26.07 5.27
C GLY A 402 -10.30 27.02 4.19
N PHE A 403 -10.41 28.30 4.52
CA PHE A 403 -10.06 29.41 3.63
C PHE A 403 -9.26 30.45 4.41
N SER A 404 -8.33 31.12 3.73
CA SER A 404 -7.64 32.30 4.25
C SER A 404 -7.48 33.35 3.15
N GLY A 405 -7.28 34.61 3.55
CA GLY A 405 -7.09 35.74 2.64
C GLY A 405 -8.33 36.22 1.89
N SER A 406 -9.40 35.41 1.82
CA SER A 406 -10.63 35.76 1.12
C SER A 406 -11.72 36.29 2.06
N THR A 407 -12.65 37.09 1.52
CA THR A 407 -13.91 37.45 2.20
C THR A 407 -14.97 36.35 2.13
N TYR A 408 -14.59 35.14 1.70
CA TYR A 408 -15.50 34.01 1.54
C TYR A 408 -16.07 33.60 2.90
N LYS A 409 -17.40 33.52 2.97
CA LYS A 409 -18.11 33.07 4.17
C LYS A 409 -18.57 31.63 3.94
N PRO A 410 -18.01 30.65 4.66
CA PRO A 410 -18.44 29.26 4.60
C PRO A 410 -19.95 29.11 4.81
N LYS A 411 -20.61 28.27 4.02
CA LYS A 411 -22.02 27.91 4.20
C LYS A 411 -22.15 27.09 5.48
N GLY A 412 -22.98 27.56 6.41
CA GLY A 412 -23.22 26.86 7.68
C GLY A 412 -22.35 27.33 8.84
N SER A 413 -21.70 28.50 8.76
CA SER A 413 -21.04 29.16 9.91
C SER A 413 -22.02 29.68 10.98
N GLY A 414 -23.12 28.96 11.21
CA GLY A 414 -24.12 29.23 12.23
C GLY A 414 -23.81 28.47 13.51
N ASP A 415 -24.24 29.04 14.64
CA ASP A 415 -23.92 28.70 16.03
C ASP A 415 -24.44 27.30 16.47
N LYS A 416 -23.95 26.24 15.84
CA LYS A 416 -24.15 24.84 16.25
C LYS A 416 -22.83 24.29 16.77
N SER A 417 -22.85 23.72 17.97
CA SER A 417 -21.66 23.23 18.69
C SER A 417 -20.77 22.31 17.83
N THR A 418 -21.35 21.48 16.96
CA THR A 418 -20.63 20.57 16.07
C THR A 418 -19.77 21.29 15.01
N ASP A 419 -20.28 22.36 14.40
CA ASP A 419 -19.56 23.09 13.35
C ASP A 419 -18.37 23.87 13.95
N GLN A 420 -18.53 24.37 15.18
CA GLN A 420 -17.44 24.97 15.94
C GLN A 420 -16.33 23.96 16.27
N LEU A 421 -16.68 22.73 16.65
CA LEU A 421 -15.72 21.67 16.92
C LEU A 421 -14.95 21.26 15.65
N VAL A 422 -15.63 21.17 14.50
CA VAL A 422 -14.95 20.90 13.20
C VAL A 422 -14.01 22.05 12.85
N TRP A 423 -14.44 23.29 13.05
CA TRP A 423 -13.60 24.47 12.84
C TRP A 423 -12.37 24.48 13.77
N GLN A 424 -12.50 24.05 15.02
CA GLN A 424 -11.39 23.89 15.97
C GLN A 424 -10.45 22.75 15.56
N ALA A 425 -10.97 21.63 15.07
CA ALA A 425 -10.17 20.52 14.58
C ALA A 425 -9.25 20.91 13.41
N GLY A 426 -9.66 21.89 12.60
CA GLY A 426 -8.85 22.46 11.52
C GLY A 426 -7.86 23.55 11.94
N ALA A 427 -7.76 23.93 13.22
CA ALA A 427 -7.01 25.11 13.64
C ALA A 427 -5.50 25.02 13.35
N GLU A 428 -4.87 23.87 13.61
CA GLU A 428 -3.44 23.64 13.36
C GLU A 428 -3.13 23.68 11.85
N VAL A 429 -3.98 23.07 11.03
CA VAL A 429 -3.85 23.11 9.56
C VAL A 429 -4.03 24.53 9.05
N ARG A 430 -5.05 25.26 9.53
CA ARG A 430 -5.29 26.65 9.16
C ARG A 430 -4.08 27.52 9.46
N THR A 431 -3.55 27.41 10.67
CA THR A 431 -2.40 28.21 11.12
C THR A 431 -1.14 27.86 10.31
N TYR A 432 -0.90 26.57 10.03
CA TYR A 432 0.20 26.15 9.14
C TYR A 432 0.08 26.77 7.75
N VAL A 433 -1.12 26.71 7.16
CA VAL A 433 -1.41 27.23 5.83
C VAL A 433 -1.23 28.75 5.80
N GLU A 434 -1.73 29.49 6.80
CA GLU A 434 -1.56 30.94 6.89
C GLU A 434 -0.09 31.36 7.07
N ASN A 435 0.71 30.59 7.81
CA ASN A 435 2.14 30.84 7.96
C ASN A 435 2.92 30.63 6.65
N LYS A 436 2.48 29.69 5.80
CA LYS A 436 3.12 29.38 4.50
C LYS A 436 2.60 30.24 3.34
N TRP A 437 1.32 30.61 3.39
CA TRP A 437 0.65 31.46 2.42
C TRP A 437 -0.11 32.57 3.16
N PRO A 438 0.58 33.68 3.50
CA PRO A 438 0.00 34.77 4.28
C PRO A 438 -1.25 35.34 3.63
N ALA A 439 -2.30 35.54 4.42
CA ALA A 439 -3.60 36.03 3.98
C ALA A 439 -3.54 37.42 3.32
N GLN A 440 -2.50 38.20 3.57
CA GLN A 440 -2.26 39.50 2.94
C GLN A 440 -1.86 39.36 1.47
N GLU A 441 -1.15 38.28 1.13
CA GLU A 441 -0.57 38.05 -0.20
C GLU A 441 -1.33 37.01 -1.02
N TYR A 442 -2.06 36.11 -0.36
CA TYR A 442 -2.71 34.97 -1.00
C TYR A 442 -4.19 34.87 -0.63
N ASP A 443 -5.00 34.46 -1.59
CA ASP A 443 -6.29 33.81 -1.35
C ASP A 443 -6.10 32.31 -1.39
N VAL A 444 -6.47 31.63 -0.31
CA VAL A 444 -6.21 30.19 -0.15
C VAL A 444 -7.49 29.43 0.16
N ALA A 445 -7.63 28.26 -0.48
CA ALA A 445 -8.58 27.22 -0.11
C ALA A 445 -7.77 25.93 0.15
N TRP A 446 -8.02 25.27 1.28
CA TRP A 446 -7.34 24.03 1.62
C TRP A 446 -8.32 22.98 2.11
N PHE A 447 -7.96 21.71 1.92
CA PHE A 447 -8.74 20.59 2.44
C PHE A 447 -7.88 19.36 2.72
N VAL A 448 -8.30 18.58 3.72
CA VAL A 448 -7.81 17.24 4.04
C VAL A 448 -8.87 16.27 3.53
N ASN A 449 -8.51 15.40 2.60
CA ASN A 449 -9.46 14.43 2.06
C ASN A 449 -9.99 13.51 3.17
N PRO A 450 -11.31 13.24 3.22
CA PRO A 450 -11.84 12.18 4.05
C PRO A 450 -11.20 10.85 3.66
N PRO A 451 -11.10 9.86 4.58
CA PRO A 451 -10.43 8.59 4.32
C PRO A 451 -10.88 7.91 3.02
N ARG A 452 -12.19 7.98 2.70
CA ARG A 452 -12.78 7.41 1.48
C ARG A 452 -12.28 8.04 0.16
N LEU A 453 -11.77 9.27 0.20
CA LEU A 453 -11.29 10.03 -0.96
C LEU A 453 -9.77 10.15 -1.00
N GLN A 454 -9.04 9.58 -0.03
CA GLN A 454 -7.58 9.62 -0.03
C GLN A 454 -7.02 8.73 -1.14
N SER A 455 -6.42 9.37 -2.14
CA SER A 455 -5.78 8.68 -3.27
C SER A 455 -4.52 7.90 -2.88
N ILE A 456 -3.88 8.28 -1.77
CA ILE A 456 -2.67 7.64 -1.21
C ILE A 456 -2.93 7.30 0.26
N PRO A 457 -3.58 6.15 0.55
CA PRO A 457 -3.82 5.71 1.92
C PRO A 457 -2.48 5.46 2.65
N GLY A 458 -2.42 5.83 3.93
CA GLY A 458 -1.25 5.61 4.78
C GLY A 458 -0.18 6.71 4.74
N LEU A 459 -0.33 7.73 3.89
CA LEU A 459 0.53 8.91 3.89
C LEU A 459 -0.33 10.15 4.09
N ALA A 460 -0.24 10.77 5.27
CA ALA A 460 -1.09 11.91 5.61
C ALA A 460 -0.76 13.10 4.69
N HIS A 461 -1.79 13.69 4.09
CA HIS A 461 -1.62 14.85 3.22
C HIS A 461 -2.85 15.75 3.21
N LEU A 462 -2.63 17.01 2.86
CA LEU A 462 -3.68 17.99 2.58
C LEU A 462 -3.37 18.73 1.29
N HIS A 463 -4.43 19.21 0.65
CA HIS A 463 -4.36 19.97 -0.59
C HIS A 463 -4.51 21.46 -0.30
N VAL A 464 -3.71 22.29 -0.98
CA VAL A 464 -3.77 23.74 -0.87
C VAL A 464 -3.85 24.35 -2.27
N PHE A 465 -4.91 25.10 -2.53
CA PHE A 465 -5.01 25.99 -3.67
C PHE A 465 -4.66 27.40 -3.23
N ALA A 466 -3.54 27.93 -3.72
CA ALA A 466 -3.09 29.28 -3.41
C ALA A 466 -3.14 30.15 -4.67
N ARG A 467 -3.95 31.21 -4.63
CA ARG A 467 -3.99 32.27 -5.64
C ARG A 467 -3.28 33.48 -5.09
N LYS A 468 -2.19 33.91 -5.73
CA LYS A 468 -1.51 35.15 -5.33
C LYS A 468 -2.42 36.34 -5.67
N LYS A 469 -2.60 37.26 -4.72
CA LYS A 469 -3.32 38.50 -4.96
C LYS A 469 -2.48 39.36 -5.89
N SER A 470 -3.12 39.95 -6.89
CA SER A 470 -2.50 41.00 -7.69
C SER A 470 -2.28 42.22 -6.80
N ASP A 471 -1.13 42.88 -6.95
CA ASP A 471 -0.86 44.19 -6.32
C ASP A 471 -1.86 45.25 -6.78
#